data_AF-K6VKD7-F1
#
_entry.id   AF-K6VKD7-F1
#
_cell.length_a   1.000
_cell.length_b   1.000
_cell.length_c   1.000
_cell.angle_alpha   90.00
_cell.angle_beta   90.00
_cell.angle_gamma   90.00
#
_symmetry.space_group_name_H-M   'P 1'
#
loop_
_entity.id
_entity.type
_entity.pdbx_description
1 polymer ?
#
loop_
_entity_poly.entity_id
_entity_poly.type
_entity_poly.pdbx_seq_one_letter_code
_entity_poly.pdbx_strand_id
1 'polypeptide(L)'
;MTPGAGRARNEATTKTDWEDILNKLPAHKIYDEFKKVDNINNYSSVCNLESPLKDKYKNFEDLCKKFAYHLDYIFSNKYEEKNVEYCILLKYWIYDEIKKFNENGKKDIDVFVLTEKLRKLQYTIKNEESVIFDCYDDYNDYKNNWEVEKDLAEYFINFHEIEKRNNIVTEEKTKYIKYLEHIKTLYEEKKNKEHCCDLKFRHLYDHYFNCNPEYDPDNLLLKFNVISEIPQKKVQVAEVKEKSLGPNGSGEDSTEESDKYDIVYPD
;
A
#
# COMPACT_ATOMS: atom_id res chain seq x y z
N MET A 1 48.79 17.26 9.45
CA MET A 1 47.43 17.39 10.02
C MET A 1 46.49 17.66 8.87
N THR A 2 45.69 16.66 8.52
CA THR A 2 44.50 16.83 7.67
C THR A 2 43.55 15.70 8.04
N PRO A 3 42.47 15.96 8.80
CA PRO A 3 41.43 14.96 9.01
C PRO A 3 40.57 14.92 7.75
N GLY A 4 40.66 13.82 7.00
CA GLY A 4 39.79 13.55 5.88
C GLY A 4 38.36 13.28 6.36
N ALA A 5 37.42 13.95 5.70
CA ALA A 5 36.00 14.00 6.00
C ALA A 5 35.39 12.61 6.27
N GLY A 6 34.68 12.51 7.39
CA GLY A 6 33.79 11.40 7.70
C GLY A 6 32.69 11.32 6.64
N ARG A 7 32.69 10.23 5.89
CA ARG A 7 31.61 9.87 4.97
C ARG A 7 30.38 9.55 5.80
N ALA A 8 29.36 10.41 5.75
CA ALA A 8 28.05 10.10 6.29
C ALA A 8 27.57 8.79 5.65
N ARG A 9 27.42 7.77 6.49
CA ARG A 9 26.89 6.48 6.10
C ARG A 9 25.38 6.67 6.03
N ASN A 10 24.83 6.81 4.81
CA ASN A 10 23.40 6.64 4.59
C ASN A 10 23.08 5.19 4.98
N GLU A 11 22.48 5.01 6.16
CA GLU A 11 21.92 3.72 6.56
C GLU A 11 20.79 3.39 5.59
N ALA A 12 20.99 2.34 4.79
CA ALA A 12 19.95 1.81 3.94
C ALA A 12 18.82 1.33 4.86
N THR A 13 17.70 2.05 4.84
CA THR A 13 16.52 1.70 5.61
C THR A 13 15.97 0.40 5.05
N THR A 14 15.96 -0.66 5.85
CA THR A 14 15.44 -1.95 5.44
C THR A 14 13.92 -1.96 5.60
N LYS A 15 13.21 -2.59 4.65
CA LYS A 15 11.73 -2.73 4.60
C LYS A 15 11.11 -3.25 5.91
N THR A 16 11.92 -3.83 6.79
CA THR A 16 11.57 -4.33 8.13
C THR A 16 11.12 -3.25 9.11
N ASP A 17 11.49 -1.98 8.93
CA ASP A 17 11.24 -0.92 9.92
C ASP A 17 9.75 -0.54 10.07
N TRP A 18 8.94 -0.80 9.04
CA TRP A 18 7.52 -0.40 8.96
C TRP A 18 6.61 -1.53 8.46
N GLU A 19 7.09 -2.77 8.37
CA GLU A 19 6.30 -3.88 7.82
C GLU A 19 5.01 -4.14 8.64
N ASP A 20 5.06 -3.99 9.95
CA ASP A 20 3.91 -4.20 10.85
C ASP A 20 2.81 -3.16 10.66
N ILE A 21 3.15 -1.93 10.27
CA ILE A 21 2.15 -0.92 9.94
C ILE A 21 1.53 -1.19 8.57
N LEU A 22 2.33 -1.61 7.59
CA LEU A 22 1.85 -1.95 6.24
C LEU A 22 0.90 -3.15 6.27
N ASN A 23 1.18 -4.16 7.09
CA ASN A 23 0.31 -5.33 7.30
C ASN A 23 -1.13 -4.98 7.73
N LYS A 24 -1.36 -3.78 8.27
CA LYS A 24 -2.68 -3.30 8.69
C LYS A 24 -3.43 -2.54 7.57
N LEU A 25 -2.77 -2.23 6.45
CA LEU A 25 -3.28 -1.40 5.36
C LEU A 25 -3.91 -2.21 4.22
N PRO A 26 -4.75 -1.59 3.36
CA PRO A 26 -5.47 -2.28 2.30
C PRO A 26 -4.62 -3.17 1.40
N ALA A 27 -3.48 -2.70 0.90
CA ALA A 27 -2.67 -3.45 -0.06
C ALA A 27 -2.20 -4.81 0.51
N HIS A 28 -1.69 -4.83 1.75
CA HIS A 28 -1.27 -6.07 2.39
C HIS A 28 -2.44 -7.01 2.73
N LYS A 29 -3.62 -6.47 3.05
CA LYS A 29 -4.83 -7.29 3.22
C LYS A 29 -5.21 -8.01 1.93
N ILE A 30 -5.10 -7.32 0.79
CA ILE A 30 -5.33 -7.92 -0.54
C ILE A 30 -4.30 -9.03 -0.82
N TYR A 31 -3.02 -8.83 -0.50
CA TYR A 31 -2.02 -9.90 -0.61
C TYR A 31 -2.33 -11.13 0.24
N ASP A 32 -2.92 -10.95 1.42
CA ASP A 32 -3.35 -12.07 2.25
C ASP A 32 -4.56 -12.80 1.68
N GLU A 33 -5.44 -12.12 0.94
CA GLU A 33 -6.51 -12.77 0.17
C GLU A 33 -5.94 -13.63 -0.95
N PHE A 34 -4.90 -13.14 -1.64
CA PHE A 34 -4.23 -13.91 -2.71
C PHE A 34 -3.66 -15.26 -2.25
N LYS A 35 -3.22 -15.33 -1.00
CA LYS A 35 -2.63 -16.53 -0.41
C LYS A 35 -3.66 -17.58 0.00
N LYS A 36 -4.90 -17.17 0.33
CA LYS A 36 -5.94 -18.00 1.00
C LYS A 36 -6.76 -18.87 0.05
N VAL A 37 -6.46 -18.89 -1.24
CA VAL A 37 -7.20 -19.70 -2.21
C VAL A 37 -6.76 -21.15 -2.12
N ASP A 38 -7.67 -21.99 -1.62
CA ASP A 38 -7.54 -23.44 -1.64
C ASP A 38 -8.32 -24.01 -2.84
N ASN A 39 -7.58 -24.65 -3.75
CA ASN A 39 -8.04 -25.64 -4.73
C ASN A 39 -8.45 -25.20 -6.16
N ILE A 40 -8.37 -26.22 -7.04
CA ILE A 40 -8.23 -26.25 -8.50
C ILE A 40 -9.23 -25.38 -9.28
N ASN A 41 -8.69 -24.45 -10.07
CA ASN A 41 -9.42 -23.82 -11.17
C ASN A 41 -9.25 -24.60 -12.49
N ASN A 42 -10.11 -24.30 -13.46
CA ASN A 42 -10.12 -24.94 -14.78
C ASN A 42 -8.84 -24.66 -15.61
N TYR A 43 -8.00 -23.73 -15.18
CA TYR A 43 -6.79 -23.28 -15.90
C TYR A 43 -5.50 -23.98 -15.43
N SER A 44 -5.65 -24.95 -14.51
CA SER A 44 -4.56 -25.73 -13.92
C SER A 44 -3.60 -26.38 -14.92
N SER A 45 -4.08 -26.74 -16.12
CA SER A 45 -3.28 -27.39 -17.17
C SER A 45 -2.14 -26.49 -17.70
N VAL A 46 -2.38 -25.18 -17.79
CA VAL A 46 -1.38 -24.19 -18.20
C VAL A 46 -0.24 -24.09 -17.18
N CYS A 47 -0.57 -24.27 -15.90
CA CYS A 47 0.34 -24.19 -14.77
C CYS A 47 1.30 -25.39 -14.65
N ASN A 48 1.02 -26.52 -15.30
CA ASN A 48 1.85 -27.71 -15.19
C ASN A 48 3.28 -27.46 -15.68
N LEU A 49 4.26 -27.93 -14.91
CA LEU A 49 5.67 -27.96 -15.30
C LEU A 49 6.09 -29.40 -15.58
N GLU A 50 6.93 -29.59 -16.59
CA GLU A 50 7.60 -30.86 -16.85
C GLU A 50 8.96 -30.90 -16.14
N SER A 51 9.45 -32.11 -15.84
CA SER A 51 10.83 -32.27 -15.34
C SER A 51 11.82 -31.85 -16.43
N PRO A 52 12.91 -31.13 -16.09
CA PRO A 52 13.41 -30.88 -14.73
C PRO A 52 12.91 -29.58 -14.07
N LEU A 53 12.08 -28.78 -14.75
CA LEU A 53 11.61 -27.49 -14.24
C LEU A 53 10.71 -27.68 -13.01
N LYS A 54 9.86 -28.70 -13.03
CA LYS A 54 9.01 -29.08 -11.88
C LYS A 54 9.83 -29.32 -10.61
N ASP A 55 10.97 -29.99 -10.74
CA ASP A 55 11.86 -30.30 -9.63
C ASP A 55 12.64 -29.07 -9.14
N LYS A 56 12.91 -28.13 -10.05
CA LYS A 56 13.59 -26.86 -9.76
C LYS A 56 12.67 -25.85 -9.08
N TYR A 57 11.42 -25.72 -9.55
CA TYR A 57 10.43 -24.76 -9.09
C TYR A 57 9.29 -25.45 -8.34
N LYS A 58 9.66 -26.15 -7.27
CA LYS A 58 8.68 -26.79 -6.37
C LYS A 58 7.66 -25.73 -5.93
N ASN A 59 6.39 -26.09 -5.92
CA ASN A 59 5.27 -25.21 -5.55
C ASN A 59 4.88 -24.12 -6.59
N PHE A 60 5.56 -24.00 -7.74
CA PHE A 60 5.10 -23.07 -8.79
C PHE A 60 3.71 -23.42 -9.31
N GLU A 61 3.40 -24.72 -9.46
CA GLU A 61 2.07 -25.15 -9.92
C GLU A 61 0.95 -24.66 -8.98
N ASP A 62 1.20 -24.61 -7.67
CA ASP A 62 0.24 -24.08 -6.69
C ASP A 62 0.10 -22.55 -6.80
N LEU A 63 1.24 -21.85 -6.83
CA LEU A 63 1.30 -20.40 -7.02
C LEU A 63 0.57 -19.96 -8.31
N CYS A 64 0.83 -20.64 -9.42
CA CYS A 64 0.21 -20.37 -10.71
C CYS A 64 -1.31 -20.58 -10.67
N LYS A 65 -1.81 -21.59 -9.95
CA LYS A 65 -3.25 -21.81 -9.77
C LYS A 65 -3.89 -20.67 -8.99
N LYS A 66 -3.25 -20.20 -7.90
CA LYS A 66 -3.74 -19.04 -7.13
C LYS A 66 -3.79 -17.79 -8.00
N PHE A 67 -2.71 -17.50 -8.73
CA PHE A 67 -2.68 -16.40 -9.70
C PHE A 67 -3.81 -16.50 -10.73
N ALA A 68 -3.99 -17.66 -11.35
CA ALA A 68 -5.04 -17.90 -12.34
C ALA A 68 -6.45 -17.67 -11.77
N TYR A 69 -6.70 -18.02 -10.50
CA TYR A 69 -7.99 -17.80 -9.85
C TYR A 69 -8.29 -16.29 -9.71
N HIS A 70 -7.33 -15.52 -9.20
CA HIS A 70 -7.51 -14.08 -9.03
C HIS A 70 -7.61 -13.36 -10.36
N LEU A 71 -6.84 -13.79 -11.36
CA LEU A 71 -6.92 -13.28 -12.71
C LEU A 71 -8.31 -13.51 -13.34
N ASP A 72 -8.90 -14.69 -13.18
CA ASP A 72 -10.28 -14.99 -13.62
C ASP A 72 -11.33 -14.13 -12.91
N TYR A 73 -11.16 -13.91 -11.59
CA TYR A 73 -11.98 -12.99 -10.81
C TYR A 73 -11.90 -11.55 -11.31
N ILE A 74 -10.68 -11.06 -11.58
CA ILE A 74 -10.44 -9.73 -12.13
C ILE A 74 -11.15 -9.61 -13.48
N PHE A 75 -10.93 -10.56 -14.38
CA PHE A 75 -11.54 -10.58 -15.71
C PHE A 75 -13.06 -10.67 -15.72
N SER A 76 -13.62 -11.28 -14.68
CA SER A 76 -15.07 -11.40 -14.46
C SER A 76 -15.65 -10.22 -13.65
N ASN A 77 -14.85 -9.17 -13.43
CA ASN A 77 -15.17 -8.00 -12.62
C ASN A 77 -15.70 -8.31 -11.20
N LYS A 78 -15.21 -9.38 -10.57
CA LYS A 78 -15.73 -9.88 -9.27
C LYS A 78 -15.29 -9.05 -8.06
N TYR A 79 -14.26 -8.23 -8.21
CA TYR A 79 -13.80 -7.28 -7.21
C TYR A 79 -14.45 -5.88 -7.32
N GLU A 80 -15.41 -5.72 -8.24
CA GLU A 80 -16.21 -4.51 -8.41
C GLU A 80 -15.35 -3.23 -8.51
N GLU A 81 -15.62 -2.21 -7.70
CA GLU A 81 -14.91 -0.93 -7.69
C GLU A 81 -13.40 -1.06 -7.44
N LYS A 82 -12.95 -2.14 -6.80
CA LYS A 82 -11.54 -2.40 -6.49
C LYS A 82 -10.81 -3.22 -7.55
N ASN A 83 -11.48 -3.55 -8.66
CA ASN A 83 -10.90 -4.45 -9.66
C ASN A 83 -9.53 -4.01 -10.17
N VAL A 84 -9.36 -2.70 -10.39
CA VAL A 84 -8.08 -2.09 -10.82
C VAL A 84 -7.01 -2.19 -9.72
N GLU A 85 -7.37 -2.03 -8.44
CA GLU A 85 -6.43 -2.19 -7.32
C GLU A 85 -5.96 -3.65 -7.22
N TYR A 86 -6.89 -4.61 -7.29
CA TYR A 86 -6.58 -6.04 -7.26
C TYR A 86 -5.71 -6.45 -8.45
N CYS A 87 -6.00 -5.89 -9.62
CA CYS A 87 -5.22 -6.05 -10.85
C CYS A 87 -3.76 -5.65 -10.66
N ILE A 88 -3.50 -4.41 -10.23
CA ILE A 88 -2.16 -3.87 -10.01
C ILE A 88 -1.42 -4.67 -8.93
N LEU A 89 -2.10 -4.97 -7.81
CA LEU A 89 -1.49 -5.71 -6.71
C LEU A 89 -1.22 -7.17 -7.07
N LEU A 90 -2.04 -7.81 -7.91
CA LEU A 90 -1.80 -9.18 -8.35
C LEU A 90 -0.48 -9.28 -9.13
N LYS A 91 -0.15 -8.27 -9.94
CA LYS A 91 1.15 -8.13 -10.64
C LYS A 91 2.32 -8.22 -9.67
N TYR A 92 2.31 -7.35 -8.67
CA TYR A 92 3.44 -7.22 -7.76
C TYR A 92 3.53 -8.39 -6.79
N TRP A 93 2.38 -8.93 -6.37
CA TRP A 93 2.33 -10.14 -5.57
C TRP A 93 3.00 -11.32 -6.30
N ILE A 94 2.63 -11.55 -7.57
CA ILE A 94 3.23 -12.67 -8.32
C ILE A 94 4.73 -12.46 -8.55
N TYR A 95 5.19 -11.22 -8.72
CA TYR A 95 6.62 -10.91 -8.81
C TYR A 95 7.38 -11.20 -7.51
N ASP A 96 6.86 -10.84 -6.34
CA ASP A 96 7.48 -11.23 -5.07
C ASP A 96 7.57 -12.76 -4.92
N GLU A 97 6.48 -13.47 -5.24
CA GLU A 97 6.44 -14.93 -5.10
C GLU A 97 7.42 -15.60 -6.08
N ILE A 98 7.58 -15.07 -7.30
CA ILE A 98 8.60 -15.53 -8.25
C ILE A 98 10.00 -15.27 -7.72
N LYS A 99 10.26 -14.07 -7.15
CA LYS A 99 11.58 -13.67 -6.63
C LYS A 99 12.09 -14.65 -5.57
N LYS A 100 11.21 -15.19 -4.72
CA LYS A 100 11.55 -16.18 -3.68
C LYS A 100 12.16 -17.47 -4.24
N PHE A 101 11.89 -17.84 -5.49
CA PHE A 101 12.59 -18.97 -6.12
C PHE A 101 14.08 -18.70 -6.35
N ASN A 102 14.49 -17.42 -6.45
CA ASN A 102 15.86 -17.00 -6.70
C ASN A 102 16.72 -16.83 -5.43
N GLU A 103 16.11 -16.69 -4.26
CA GLU A 103 16.82 -16.43 -2.99
C GLU A 103 17.71 -17.61 -2.54
N ASN A 104 17.50 -18.80 -3.09
CA ASN A 104 18.20 -20.04 -2.71
C ASN A 104 19.50 -20.33 -3.48
N GLY A 105 20.16 -19.32 -4.05
CA GLY A 105 21.53 -19.43 -4.57
C GLY A 105 21.72 -20.34 -5.79
N LYS A 106 20.65 -20.62 -6.56
CA LYS A 106 20.76 -21.35 -7.83
C LYS A 106 20.84 -20.37 -9.00
N LYS A 107 21.89 -20.54 -9.81
CA LYS A 107 22.17 -19.94 -11.14
C LYS A 107 20.93 -19.38 -11.84
N ASP A 108 21.09 -18.20 -12.47
CA ASP A 108 20.18 -17.54 -13.42
C ASP A 108 18.96 -18.41 -13.71
N ILE A 109 17.94 -18.20 -12.89
CA ILE A 109 16.68 -18.89 -13.05
C ILE A 109 16.08 -18.41 -14.36
N ASP A 110 15.55 -19.37 -15.12
CA ASP A 110 14.70 -19.11 -16.26
C ASP A 110 13.35 -18.60 -15.75
N VAL A 111 13.37 -17.41 -15.12
CA VAL A 111 12.17 -16.71 -14.66
C VAL A 111 11.27 -16.48 -15.88
N PHE A 112 11.88 -16.32 -17.06
CA PHE A 112 11.18 -16.21 -18.33
C PHE A 112 10.19 -17.36 -18.56
N VAL A 113 10.58 -18.62 -18.32
CA VAL A 113 9.63 -19.75 -18.44
C VAL A 113 8.45 -19.64 -17.47
N LEU A 114 8.69 -19.17 -16.24
CA LEU A 114 7.62 -19.00 -15.25
C LEU A 114 6.68 -17.85 -15.64
N THR A 115 7.24 -16.70 -16.01
CA THR A 115 6.48 -15.51 -16.44
C THR A 115 5.71 -15.77 -17.74
N GLU A 116 6.27 -16.55 -18.68
CA GLU A 116 5.56 -16.94 -19.90
C GLU A 116 4.36 -17.85 -19.62
N LYS A 117 4.47 -18.76 -18.64
CA LYS A 117 3.32 -19.56 -18.22
C LYS A 117 2.22 -18.70 -17.60
N LEU A 118 2.60 -17.72 -16.78
CA LEU A 118 1.65 -16.78 -16.18
C LEU A 118 1.00 -15.90 -17.26
N ARG A 119 1.78 -15.38 -18.21
CA ARG A 119 1.28 -14.62 -19.35
C ARG A 119 0.26 -15.42 -20.17
N LYS A 120 0.53 -16.70 -20.43
CA LYS A 120 -0.38 -17.60 -21.17
C LYS A 120 -1.74 -17.82 -20.50
N LEU A 121 -1.82 -17.71 -19.18
CA LEU A 121 -3.11 -17.81 -18.48
C LEU A 121 -4.07 -16.72 -18.94
N GLN A 122 -3.58 -15.52 -19.24
CA GLN A 122 -4.42 -14.39 -19.63
C GLN A 122 -5.23 -14.71 -20.88
N TYR A 123 -4.56 -15.20 -21.93
CA TYR A 123 -5.22 -15.62 -23.18
C TYR A 123 -6.14 -16.82 -22.97
N THR A 124 -5.73 -17.76 -22.10
CA THR A 124 -6.53 -18.97 -21.83
C THR A 124 -7.83 -18.63 -21.12
N ILE A 125 -7.78 -17.74 -20.13
CA ILE A 125 -8.95 -17.36 -19.32
C ILE A 125 -9.90 -16.47 -20.13
N LYS A 126 -9.36 -15.49 -20.87
CA LYS A 126 -10.18 -14.64 -21.75
C LYS A 126 -10.70 -15.38 -22.98
N ASN A 127 -10.07 -16.48 -23.36
CA ASN A 127 -10.31 -17.18 -24.62
C ASN A 127 -10.14 -16.25 -25.83
N GLU A 128 -9.11 -15.41 -25.81
CA GLU A 128 -8.82 -14.42 -26.85
C GLU A 128 -7.31 -14.19 -26.97
N GLU A 129 -6.77 -14.26 -28.20
CA GLU A 129 -5.32 -14.21 -28.46
C GLU A 129 -4.75 -12.77 -28.50
N SER A 130 -5.61 -11.75 -28.63
CA SER A 130 -5.21 -10.35 -28.86
C SER A 130 -5.40 -9.42 -27.66
N VAL A 131 -5.81 -9.93 -26.49
CA VAL A 131 -5.99 -9.09 -25.30
C VAL A 131 -4.63 -8.77 -24.71
N ILE A 132 -4.18 -7.53 -24.88
CA ILE A 132 -3.16 -6.92 -24.01
C ILE A 132 -3.89 -6.58 -22.72
N PHE A 133 -3.39 -7.07 -21.58
CA PHE A 133 -4.05 -6.86 -20.30
C PHE A 133 -3.16 -6.14 -19.31
N ASP A 134 -3.68 -5.05 -18.78
CA ASP A 134 -2.91 -4.06 -18.02
C ASP A 134 -2.40 -4.58 -16.66
N CYS A 135 -2.99 -5.67 -16.14
CA CYS A 135 -2.57 -6.21 -14.83
C CYS A 135 -1.25 -6.98 -14.89
N TYR A 136 -0.87 -7.53 -16.04
CA TYR A 136 0.36 -8.30 -16.15
C TYR A 136 0.78 -8.38 -17.60
N ASP A 137 1.86 -7.70 -17.98
CA ASP A 137 2.25 -7.67 -19.39
C ASP A 137 3.20 -8.85 -19.69
N ASP A 138 4.39 -8.89 -19.08
CA ASP A 138 5.38 -9.94 -19.40
C ASP A 138 6.58 -10.09 -18.41
N TYR A 139 7.65 -10.74 -18.92
CA TYR A 139 8.96 -10.92 -18.30
C TYR A 139 9.79 -9.64 -18.17
N ASN A 140 9.67 -8.70 -19.11
CA ASN A 140 10.43 -7.46 -19.09
C ASN A 140 9.98 -6.60 -17.92
N ASP A 141 8.67 -6.54 -17.66
CA ASP A 141 8.12 -5.87 -16.49
C ASP A 141 8.70 -6.42 -15.19
N TYR A 142 8.84 -7.74 -15.06
CA TYR A 142 9.49 -8.36 -13.90
C TYR A 142 10.98 -7.98 -13.76
N LYS A 143 11.67 -7.71 -14.88
CA LYS A 143 13.09 -7.33 -14.89
C LYS A 143 13.33 -5.84 -14.65
N ASN A 144 12.30 -5.01 -14.81
CA ASN A 144 12.37 -3.57 -14.59
C ASN A 144 12.36 -3.24 -13.09
N ASN A 145 12.29 -1.95 -12.77
CA ASN A 145 12.26 -1.45 -11.39
C ASN A 145 10.88 -1.65 -10.72
N TRP A 146 10.28 -2.83 -10.86
CA TRP A 146 8.93 -3.14 -10.36
C TRP A 146 8.79 -2.96 -8.85
N GLU A 147 9.87 -3.08 -8.07
CA GLU A 147 9.83 -2.84 -6.62
C GLU A 147 9.53 -1.37 -6.29
N VAL A 148 10.03 -0.43 -7.11
CA VAL A 148 9.71 1.00 -6.99
C VAL A 148 8.27 1.25 -7.41
N GLU A 149 7.84 0.64 -8.53
CA GLU A 149 6.45 0.78 -8.99
C GLU A 149 5.46 0.23 -7.96
N LYS A 150 5.80 -0.92 -7.36
CA LYS A 150 5.06 -1.56 -6.27
C LYS A 150 4.93 -0.65 -5.06
N ASP A 151 6.04 -0.16 -4.50
CA ASP A 151 6.03 0.66 -3.29
C ASP A 151 5.15 1.91 -3.49
N LEU A 152 5.19 2.51 -4.70
CA LEU A 152 4.35 3.65 -5.07
C LEU A 152 2.87 3.27 -5.26
N ALA A 153 2.57 2.18 -5.98
CA ALA A 153 1.20 1.70 -6.14
C ALA A 153 0.53 1.38 -4.80
N GLU A 154 1.25 0.68 -3.92
CA GLU A 154 0.79 0.37 -2.56
C GLU A 154 0.53 1.65 -1.77
N TYR A 155 1.40 2.64 -1.87
CA TYR A 155 1.18 3.93 -1.22
C TYR A 155 -0.13 4.59 -1.65
N PHE A 156 -0.39 4.68 -2.96
CA PHE A 156 -1.63 5.31 -3.46
C PHE A 156 -2.88 4.54 -3.03
N ILE A 157 -2.83 3.20 -3.06
CA ILE A 157 -3.94 2.34 -2.58
C ILE A 157 -4.16 2.50 -1.07
N ASN A 158 -3.08 2.68 -0.31
CA ASN A 158 -3.14 2.81 1.14
C ASN A 158 -3.43 4.25 1.61
N PHE A 159 -3.29 5.25 0.73
CA PHE A 159 -3.25 6.67 1.08
C PHE A 159 -4.39 7.10 2.00
N HIS A 160 -5.64 6.83 1.60
CA HIS A 160 -6.83 7.23 2.35
C HIS A 160 -6.94 6.53 3.71
N GLU A 161 -6.45 5.29 3.82
CA GLU A 161 -6.42 4.59 5.11
C GLU A 161 -5.29 5.07 6.02
N ILE A 162 -4.15 5.50 5.46
CA ILE A 162 -3.10 6.18 6.21
C ILE A 162 -3.59 7.55 6.68
N GLU A 163 -4.26 8.29 5.80
CA GLU A 163 -4.81 9.61 6.09
C GLU A 163 -5.79 9.54 7.26
N LYS A 164 -6.69 8.55 7.32
CA LYS A 164 -7.64 8.42 8.44
C LYS A 164 -6.98 8.17 9.81
N ARG A 165 -5.68 7.84 9.88
CA ARG A 165 -5.00 7.55 11.14
C ARG A 165 -4.77 8.83 11.94
N ASN A 166 -5.49 8.91 13.05
CA ASN A 166 -5.35 9.95 14.06
C ASN A 166 -5.00 9.29 15.41
N ASN A 167 -4.44 10.06 16.36
CA ASN A 167 -4.15 9.60 17.73
C ASN A 167 -3.26 8.33 17.83
N ILE A 168 -2.40 8.10 16.85
CA ILE A 168 -1.47 6.97 16.87
C ILE A 168 -0.36 7.15 17.91
N VAL A 169 0.05 6.04 18.55
CA VAL A 169 1.14 6.04 19.53
C VAL A 169 2.47 6.42 18.87
N THR A 170 3.38 7.01 19.64
CA THR A 170 4.64 7.58 19.15
C THR A 170 5.49 6.61 18.33
N GLU A 171 5.52 5.33 18.70
CA GLU A 171 6.27 4.30 17.98
C GLU A 171 5.70 4.04 16.59
N GLU A 172 4.40 3.71 16.49
CA GLU A 172 3.69 3.48 15.22
C GLU A 172 3.77 4.71 14.32
N LYS A 173 3.67 5.90 14.90
CA LYS A 173 3.85 7.18 14.20
C LYS A 173 5.24 7.34 13.58
N THR A 174 6.28 7.00 14.32
CA THR A 174 7.66 7.08 13.82
C THR A 174 7.84 6.17 12.61
N LYS A 175 7.18 5.01 12.60
CA LYS A 175 7.18 4.09 11.44
C LYS A 175 6.47 4.69 10.22
N TYR A 176 5.31 5.35 10.42
CA TYR A 176 4.64 6.04 9.31
C TYR A 176 5.48 7.16 8.71
N ILE A 177 6.14 7.98 9.55
CA ILE A 177 7.02 9.05 9.07
C ILE A 177 8.15 8.47 8.24
N LYS A 178 8.86 7.45 8.74
CA LYS A 178 9.93 6.76 8.00
C LYS A 178 9.45 6.19 6.66
N TYR A 179 8.29 5.52 6.66
CA TYR A 179 7.69 4.99 5.43
C TYR A 179 7.37 6.10 4.43
N LEU A 180 6.77 7.20 4.88
CA LEU A 180 6.41 8.32 4.02
C LEU A 180 7.65 9.08 3.49
N GLU A 181 8.74 9.17 4.25
CA GLU A 181 10.02 9.71 3.79
C GLU A 181 10.64 8.85 2.67
N HIS A 182 10.55 7.51 2.80
CA HIS A 182 10.92 6.58 1.74
C HIS A 182 10.08 6.79 0.48
N ILE A 183 8.75 6.79 0.62
CA ILE A 183 7.84 7.03 -0.51
C ILE A 183 8.07 8.39 -1.15
N LYS A 184 8.30 9.46 -0.36
CA LYS A 184 8.61 10.79 -0.87
C LYS A 184 9.81 10.77 -1.81
N THR A 185 10.87 10.07 -1.42
CA THR A 185 12.09 9.93 -2.25
C THR A 185 11.77 9.31 -3.60
N LEU A 186 10.99 8.22 -3.62
CA LEU A 186 10.57 7.55 -4.86
C LEU A 186 9.62 8.43 -5.70
N TYR A 187 8.68 9.10 -5.03
CA TYR A 187 7.68 9.97 -5.67
C TYR A 187 8.34 11.15 -6.38
N GLU A 188 9.28 11.84 -5.71
CA GLU A 188 10.03 12.96 -6.29
C GLU A 188 10.94 12.52 -7.43
N GLU A 189 11.54 11.34 -7.35
CA GLU A 189 12.35 10.79 -8.44
C GLU A 189 11.51 10.58 -9.71
N LYS A 190 10.35 9.92 -9.58
CA LYS A 190 9.43 9.71 -10.71
C LYS A 190 8.88 11.02 -11.25
N LYS A 191 8.42 11.91 -10.38
CA LYS A 191 7.78 13.18 -10.75
C LYS A 191 8.76 14.16 -11.39
N ASN A 192 9.94 14.35 -10.79
CA ASN A 192 10.83 15.46 -11.14
C ASN A 192 11.96 15.05 -12.08
N LYS A 193 12.49 13.82 -11.98
CA LYS A 193 13.60 13.36 -12.85
C LYS A 193 13.08 12.62 -14.07
N GLU A 194 12.08 11.76 -13.88
CA GLU A 194 11.49 10.98 -14.97
C GLU A 194 10.31 11.70 -15.64
N HIS A 195 9.89 12.85 -15.09
CA HIS A 195 8.83 13.68 -15.66
C HIS A 195 7.50 12.91 -15.85
N CYS A 196 7.19 11.98 -14.94
CA CYS A 196 6.02 11.10 -15.09
C CYS A 196 4.68 11.85 -15.17
N CYS A 197 4.61 13.08 -14.63
CA CYS A 197 3.39 13.88 -14.66
C CYS A 197 3.25 14.78 -15.88
N ASP A 198 4.28 14.88 -16.71
CA ASP A 198 4.22 15.59 -17.98
C ASP A 198 3.26 14.85 -18.93
N LEU A 199 2.38 15.61 -19.60
CA LEU A 199 1.35 15.04 -20.49
C LEU A 199 1.93 14.10 -21.56
N LYS A 200 3.16 14.35 -21.99
CA LYS A 200 3.86 13.53 -22.99
C LYS A 200 4.21 12.13 -22.48
N PHE A 201 4.54 11.98 -21.20
CA PHE A 201 5.09 10.75 -20.64
C PHE A 201 4.11 10.03 -19.70
N ARG A 202 3.03 10.69 -19.26
CA ARG A 202 2.06 10.17 -18.28
C ARG A 202 1.57 8.75 -18.54
N HIS A 203 1.29 8.39 -19.79
CA HIS A 203 0.80 7.07 -20.20
C HIS A 203 1.79 5.91 -19.94
N LEU A 204 3.05 6.21 -19.60
CA LEU A 204 4.07 5.21 -19.24
C LEU A 204 4.07 4.90 -17.74
N TYR A 205 3.31 5.66 -16.95
CA TYR A 205 3.35 5.64 -15.48
C TYR A 205 1.98 5.52 -14.83
N ASP A 206 0.90 5.82 -15.55
CA ASP A 206 -0.46 5.89 -15.00
C ASP A 206 -0.99 4.55 -14.48
N HIS A 207 -0.35 3.44 -14.81
CA HIS A 207 -0.65 2.12 -14.24
C HIS A 207 -0.24 1.97 -12.76
N TYR A 208 0.66 2.81 -12.23
CA TYR A 208 1.11 2.74 -10.83
C TYR A 208 1.30 4.09 -10.15
N PHE A 209 1.36 5.18 -10.91
CA PHE A 209 1.68 6.51 -10.40
C PHE A 209 0.51 7.48 -10.51
N ASN A 210 0.14 8.10 -9.39
CA ASN A 210 -0.89 9.13 -9.36
C ASN A 210 -0.29 10.55 -9.29
N CYS A 211 -0.56 11.35 -10.32
CA CYS A 211 -0.09 12.73 -10.42
C CYS A 211 -1.00 13.78 -9.78
N ASN A 212 -2.13 13.40 -9.18
CA ASN A 212 -2.95 14.33 -8.41
C ASN A 212 -2.15 14.84 -7.20
N PRO A 213 -1.97 16.17 -7.03
CA PRO A 213 -1.23 16.76 -5.91
C PRO A 213 -1.74 16.38 -4.51
N GLU A 214 -2.98 15.91 -4.37
CA GLU A 214 -3.51 15.37 -3.12
C GLU A 214 -2.67 14.21 -2.58
N TYR A 215 -2.16 13.37 -3.46
CA TYR A 215 -1.35 12.20 -3.09
C TYR A 215 0.12 12.53 -2.87
N ASP A 216 0.53 13.79 -2.88
CA ASP A 216 1.90 14.17 -2.55
C ASP A 216 2.24 13.72 -1.11
N PRO A 217 3.29 12.89 -0.89
CA PRO A 217 3.64 12.37 0.44
C PRO A 217 3.85 13.46 1.49
N ASP A 218 4.20 14.68 1.07
CA ASP A 218 4.33 15.83 1.97
C ASP A 218 3.02 16.16 2.70
N ASN A 219 1.85 15.92 2.09
CA ASN A 219 0.56 16.15 2.74
C ASN A 219 0.40 15.28 4.00
N LEU A 220 0.77 14.00 3.90
CA LEU A 220 0.72 13.08 5.03
C LEU A 220 1.86 13.33 6.02
N LEU A 221 3.07 13.65 5.55
CA LEU A 221 4.20 14.00 6.44
C LEU A 221 3.87 15.22 7.31
N LEU A 222 3.31 16.27 6.73
CA LEU A 222 2.85 17.46 7.47
C LEU A 222 1.81 17.08 8.52
N LYS A 223 0.83 16.26 8.16
CA LYS A 223 -0.19 15.77 9.10
C LYS A 223 0.43 15.03 10.29
N PHE A 224 1.34 14.08 10.04
CA PHE A 224 1.98 13.35 11.13
C PHE A 224 2.90 14.25 11.96
N ASN A 225 3.61 15.20 11.36
CA ASN A 225 4.47 16.12 12.09
C ASN A 225 3.67 17.09 12.99
N VAL A 226 2.53 17.62 12.54
CA VAL A 226 1.67 18.49 13.39
C VAL A 226 1.12 17.74 14.60
N ILE A 227 0.80 16.45 14.47
CA ILE A 227 0.39 15.61 15.61
C ILE A 227 1.51 15.50 16.67
N SER A 228 2.78 15.83 16.34
CA SER A 228 3.90 15.74 17.31
C SER A 228 3.94 16.92 18.27
N GLU A 229 3.34 18.04 17.88
CA GLU A 229 3.39 19.29 18.64
C GLU A 229 2.22 19.46 19.61
N ILE A 230 1.17 18.63 19.51
CA ILE A 230 0.07 18.62 20.49
C ILE A 230 0.54 17.85 21.73
N PRO A 231 0.83 18.51 22.87
CA PRO A 231 1.26 17.82 24.06
C PRO A 231 0.13 16.90 24.53
N GLN A 232 0.43 15.63 24.79
CA GLN A 232 -0.49 14.73 25.48
C GLN A 232 -0.81 15.32 26.87
N LYS A 233 -1.88 16.12 26.96
CA LYS A 233 -2.43 16.52 28.25
C LYS A 233 -2.95 15.26 28.91
N LYS A 234 -2.17 14.72 29.85
CA LYS A 234 -2.64 13.74 30.82
C LYS A 234 -3.84 14.34 31.55
N VAL A 235 -5.04 13.84 31.24
CA VAL A 235 -6.23 14.12 32.03
C VAL A 235 -6.05 13.42 33.36
N GLN A 236 -5.63 14.17 34.39
CA GLN A 236 -5.73 13.72 35.76
C GLN A 236 -7.17 13.96 36.21
N VAL A 237 -7.94 12.89 36.34
CA VAL A 237 -9.24 12.94 37.02
C VAL A 237 -8.94 13.11 38.51
N ALA A 238 -9.11 14.33 39.02
CA ALA A 238 -9.17 14.55 40.46
C ALA A 238 -10.60 14.29 40.92
N GLU A 239 -10.81 13.22 41.69
CA GLU A 239 -12.03 12.99 42.47
C GLU A 239 -12.25 14.16 43.43
N VAL A 240 -13.31 14.94 43.22
CA VAL A 240 -13.81 15.85 44.24
C VAL A 240 -14.69 15.03 45.17
N LYS A 241 -14.16 14.74 46.37
CA LYS A 241 -14.93 14.22 47.50
C LYS A 241 -16.00 15.24 47.89
N GLU A 242 -17.25 14.81 47.78
CA GLU A 242 -18.42 15.49 48.30
C GLU A 242 -18.27 15.69 49.83
N LYS A 243 -18.30 16.94 50.28
CA LYS A 243 -18.51 17.28 51.69
C LYS A 243 -19.82 18.05 51.80
N SER A 244 -20.77 17.40 52.45
CA SER A 244 -22.00 18.00 52.95
C SER A 244 -21.68 19.11 53.96
N LEU A 245 -22.48 20.19 53.91
CA LEU A 245 -23.10 20.84 55.07
C LEU A 245 -24.01 21.98 54.53
N GLY A 246 -25.31 21.89 54.83
CA GLY A 246 -26.18 23.09 54.88
C GLY A 246 -25.89 23.91 56.16
N PRO A 247 -26.64 24.99 56.48
CA PRO A 247 -28.03 25.24 56.07
C PRO A 247 -28.42 26.70 55.73
N ASN A 248 -29.64 26.82 55.18
CA ASN A 248 -30.64 27.90 55.30
C ASN A 248 -30.31 29.35 54.91
N GLY A 249 -31.11 29.87 53.97
CA GLY A 249 -31.34 31.29 53.73
C GLY A 249 -32.38 31.50 52.64
N SER A 250 -33.56 31.98 53.03
CA SER A 250 -34.76 32.27 52.23
C SER A 250 -34.71 33.62 51.52
N GLY A 251 -35.34 33.71 50.34
CA GLY A 251 -35.90 34.96 49.79
C GLY A 251 -35.59 35.22 48.30
N GLU A 252 -36.65 35.19 47.46
CA GLU A 252 -37.04 36.15 46.38
C GLU A 252 -35.96 36.67 45.40
N ASP A 253 -36.14 36.87 44.09
CA ASP A 253 -37.26 36.90 43.14
C ASP A 253 -36.65 37.03 41.70
N SER A 254 -37.46 36.71 40.68
CA SER A 254 -37.50 37.26 39.31
C SER A 254 -36.51 36.85 38.18
N THR A 255 -37.13 36.23 37.15
CA THR A 255 -37.08 36.46 35.68
C THR A 255 -35.79 36.27 34.88
N GLU A 256 -35.81 35.29 33.96
CA GLU A 256 -35.76 35.40 32.46
C GLU A 256 -34.37 35.78 31.94
N GLU A 257 -33.79 35.09 30.95
CA GLU A 257 -34.19 35.16 29.55
C GLU A 257 -33.54 34.01 28.76
N SER A 258 -34.29 33.45 27.81
CA SER A 258 -33.74 32.75 26.66
C SER A 258 -32.92 33.73 25.81
N ASP A 259 -31.95 33.25 25.04
CA ASP A 259 -32.07 33.39 23.59
C ASP A 259 -30.95 32.74 22.79
N LYS A 260 -31.46 32.25 21.67
CA LYS A 260 -30.88 31.55 20.54
C LYS A 260 -30.15 32.56 19.66
N TYR A 261 -28.97 32.23 19.14
CA TYR A 261 -28.35 33.00 18.05
C TYR A 261 -28.07 32.12 16.84
N ASP A 262 -28.68 32.54 15.73
CA ASP A 262 -28.60 31.99 14.39
C ASP A 262 -27.25 32.28 13.72
N ILE A 263 -26.84 31.39 12.83
CA ILE A 263 -25.62 31.47 12.02
C ILE A 263 -25.95 32.13 10.69
N VAL A 264 -25.24 33.22 10.35
CA VAL A 264 -25.27 33.88 9.04
C VAL A 264 -24.00 33.51 8.28
N TYR A 265 -24.13 33.09 7.02
CA TYR A 265 -23.01 32.99 6.08
C TYR A 265 -22.96 34.22 5.18
N PRO A 266 -21.76 34.78 4.90
CA PRO A 266 -21.60 35.93 4.01
C PRO A 266 -21.56 35.51 2.53
N ASP A 267 -21.96 36.45 1.67
CA ASP A 267 -21.97 36.37 0.20
C ASP A 267 -20.56 36.22 -0.43
#